data_AF-A0A075KAL5-F1
#
_entry.id   AF-A0A075KAL5-F1
#
_cell.length_a   1.000
_cell.length_b   1.000
_cell.length_c   1.000
_cell.angle_alpha   90.00
_cell.angle_beta   90.00
_cell.angle_gamma   90.00
#
_symmetry.space_group_name_H-M   'P 1'
#
loop_
_entity.id
_entity.type
_entity.pdbx_description
1 polymer ?
#
loop_
_entity_poly.entity_id
_entity_poly.type
_entity_poly.pdbx_seq_one_letter_code
_entity_poly.pdbx_strand_id
1 'polypeptide(L)' 'MTTTVLSLPAGADALARPFRLLSLKPRAAGPAVDAPVRRVSSLSLLQGERELVIQHQGSEYHLRLTRNDKLILTK' A
#
# COMPACT_ATOMS: atom_id res chain seq x y z
N MET A 1 -14.02 -35.68 61.86
CA MET A 1 -15.16 -35.51 60.94
C MET A 1 -14.84 -34.25 60.10
N THR A 2 -14.02 -34.32 59.04
CA THR A 2 -14.42 -34.42 57.60
C THR A 2 -15.45 -33.35 57.22
N THR A 3 -15.31 -32.43 56.24
CA THR A 3 -14.65 -32.42 54.91
C THR A 3 -14.71 -30.95 54.39
N THR A 4 -13.60 -30.33 54.02
CA THR A 4 -13.17 -29.97 52.63
C THR A 4 -14.28 -29.56 51.65
N VAL A 5 -14.26 -28.30 51.19
CA VAL A 5 -14.05 -27.99 49.75
C VAL A 5 -13.52 -26.57 49.56
N LEU A 6 -12.45 -26.53 48.78
CA LEU A 6 -11.70 -25.40 48.27
C LEU A 6 -12.39 -24.93 46.98
N SER A 7 -12.63 -23.63 46.82
CA SER A 7 -13.01 -23.06 45.52
C SER A 7 -12.11 -21.88 45.22
N LEU A 8 -11.30 -22.04 44.16
CA LEU A 8 -10.36 -21.06 43.66
C LEU A 8 -11.07 -19.99 42.79
N PRO A 9 -10.55 -18.75 42.74
CA PRO A 9 -10.98 -17.74 41.78
C PRO A 9 -10.28 -17.97 40.43
N ALA A 10 -11.04 -18.26 39.38
CA ALA A 10 -10.52 -18.31 38.02
C ALA A 10 -10.51 -16.89 37.42
N GLY A 11 -9.30 -16.37 37.22
CA GLY A 11 -9.03 -15.07 36.65
C GLY A 11 -9.47 -14.97 35.18
N ALA A 12 -9.96 -13.79 34.84
CA ALA A 12 -10.09 -13.32 33.47
C ALA A 12 -9.38 -11.96 33.37
N ASP A 13 -8.07 -11.97 33.66
CA ASP A 13 -7.17 -10.88 33.28
C ASP A 13 -6.73 -11.13 31.84
N ALA A 14 -7.44 -10.51 30.90
CA ALA A 14 -7.10 -10.51 29.49
C ALA A 14 -7.16 -9.08 28.96
N LEU A 15 -6.18 -8.29 29.40
CA LEU A 15 -5.38 -7.41 28.54
C LEU A 15 -6.15 -6.66 27.44
N ALA A 16 -7.01 -5.72 27.85
CA ALA A 16 -7.41 -4.61 27.00
C ALA A 16 -6.20 -3.68 26.80
N ARG A 17 -5.32 -4.04 25.84
CA ARG A 17 -4.24 -3.17 25.38
C ARG A 17 -4.84 -2.16 24.39
N PRO A 18 -4.98 -0.86 24.72
CA PRO A 18 -5.29 0.12 23.71
C PRO A 18 -4.08 0.18 22.76
N PHE A 19 -4.29 -0.17 21.49
CA PHE A 19 -3.35 0.17 20.44
C PHE A 19 -3.17 1.69 20.48
N ARG A 20 -2.08 2.16 21.10
CA ARG A 20 -1.60 3.52 20.88
C ARG A 20 -1.14 3.59 19.44
N LEU A 21 -2.05 4.01 18.56
CA LEU A 21 -1.71 4.54 17.25
C LEU A 21 -0.66 5.63 17.49
N LEU A 22 0.59 5.34 17.11
CA LEU A 22 1.58 6.39 16.91
C LEU A 22 0.97 7.32 15.85
N SER A 23 0.41 8.44 16.31
CA SER A 23 0.08 9.56 15.45
C SER A 23 1.39 10.08 14.89
N LEU A 24 1.81 9.50 13.77
CA LEU A 24 2.74 10.13 12.85
C LEU A 24 2.02 11.38 12.36
N LYS A 25 2.19 12.47 13.11
CA LYS A 25 1.81 13.81 12.69
C LYS A 25 2.37 14.00 11.29
N PRO A 26 1.54 14.13 10.24
CA PRO A 26 2.04 14.45 8.93
C PRO A 26 2.82 15.74 9.11
N ARG A 27 4.14 15.66 8.96
CA ARG A 27 4.98 16.85 8.87
C ARG A 27 4.44 17.54 7.64
N ALA A 28 3.69 18.62 7.85
CA ALA A 28 3.18 19.46 6.79
C ALA A 28 4.40 19.81 5.94
N ALA A 29 4.52 19.15 4.79
CA ALA A 29 5.50 19.48 3.80
C ALA A 29 5.16 20.93 3.44
N GLY A 30 6.06 21.86 3.78
CA GLY A 30 6.00 23.20 3.22
C GLY A 30 5.92 23.08 1.70
N PRO A 31 5.39 24.08 0.99
CA PRO A 31 5.09 23.97 -0.43
C PRO A 31 6.38 23.67 -1.19
N ALA A 32 6.66 22.39 -1.42
CA ALA A 32 7.53 21.95 -2.48
C ALA A 32 6.84 22.46 -3.74
N VAL A 33 7.55 23.31 -4.48
CA VAL A 33 7.07 23.80 -5.76
C VAL A 33 7.09 22.59 -6.68
N ASP A 34 6.01 21.81 -6.62
CA ASP A 34 5.81 20.58 -7.39
C ASP A 34 5.71 21.03 -8.84
N ALA A 35 6.82 20.93 -9.58
CA ALA A 35 6.77 21.11 -11.02
C ALA A 35 5.65 20.20 -11.54
N PRO A 36 4.68 20.72 -12.32
CA PRO A 36 3.46 19.98 -12.61
C PRO A 36 3.82 18.68 -13.34
N VAL A 37 3.67 17.56 -12.64
CA VAL A 37 3.88 16.24 -13.24
C VAL A 37 2.81 16.03 -14.31
N ARG A 38 3.25 15.82 -15.55
CA ARG A 38 2.33 15.55 -16.67
C ARG A 38 1.56 14.26 -16.38
N ARG A 39 0.23 14.39 -16.23
CA ARG A 39 -0.70 13.27 -16.11
C ARG A 39 -1.21 12.89 -17.50
N VAL A 40 -1.23 11.60 -17.80
CA VAL A 40 -1.77 11.03 -19.04
C VAL A 40 -2.57 9.78 -18.70
N SER A 41 -3.69 9.56 -19.39
CA SER A 41 -4.47 8.33 -19.21
C SER A 41 -3.73 7.15 -19.85
N SER A 42 -3.88 5.95 -19.29
CA SER A 42 -3.30 4.73 -19.87
C SER A 42 -3.81 4.47 -21.28
N LEU A 43 -5.10 4.73 -21.54
CA LEU A 43 -5.74 4.55 -22.84
C LEU A 43 -5.15 5.51 -23.90
N SER A 44 -4.92 6.77 -23.54
CA SER A 44 -4.26 7.73 -24.42
C SER A 44 -2.78 7.42 -24.61
N LEU A 45 -2.10 6.93 -23.57
CA LEU A 45 -0.69 6.59 -23.63
C LEU A 45 -0.42 5.39 -24.57
N LEU A 46 -1.28 4.38 -24.52
CA LEU A 46 -1.20 3.19 -25.36
C LEU A 46 -1.90 3.36 -26.72
N GLN A 47 -2.56 4.49 -26.97
CA GLN A 47 -3.29 4.77 -28.22
C GLN A 47 -4.36 3.72 -28.59
N GLY A 48 -5.00 3.13 -27.57
CA GLY A 48 -5.99 2.05 -27.77
C GLY A 48 -5.40 0.64 -27.84
N GLU A 49 -4.08 0.52 -27.89
CA GLU A 49 -3.38 -0.77 -27.86
C GLU A 49 -3.18 -1.29 -26.43
N ARG A 50 -2.71 -2.53 -26.31
CA ARG A 50 -2.37 -3.15 -25.01
C ARG A 50 -0.88 -3.08 -24.68
N GLU A 51 -0.05 -2.65 -25.63
CA GLU A 51 1.40 -2.62 -25.51
C GLU A 51 1.98 -1.40 -26.25
N LEU A 52 3.01 -0.79 -25.67
CA LEU A 52 3.80 0.29 -26.25
C LEU A 52 5.28 0.01 -25.99
N VAL A 53 6.11 0.23 -27.01
CA VAL A 53 7.58 0.22 -26.86
C VAL A 53 8.06 1.66 -26.64
N ILE A 54 8.87 1.84 -25.60
CA ILE A 54 9.49 3.10 -25.23
C ILE A 54 11.00 2.94 -25.44
N GLN A 55 11.57 3.68 -26.38
CA GLN A 55 13.01 3.77 -26.55
C GLN A 55 13.56 4.83 -25.60
N HIS A 56 14.47 4.43 -24.72
CA HIS A 56 15.08 5.31 -23.74
C HIS A 56 16.55 4.97 -23.52
N GLN A 57 17.43 5.95 -23.76
CA GLN A 57 18.89 5.80 -23.62
C GLN A 57 19.47 4.57 -24.37
N GLY A 58 18.95 4.30 -25.58
CA GLY A 58 19.39 3.16 -26.39
C GLY A 58 18.91 1.79 -25.89
N SER A 59 18.08 1.76 -24.86
CA SER A 59 17.35 0.56 -24.43
C SER A 59 15.89 0.65 -24.87
N GLU A 60 15.28 -0.50 -25.09
CA GLU A 60 13.85 -0.61 -25.30
C GLU A 60 13.17 -0.98 -23.99
N TYR A 61 11.97 -0.46 -23.78
CA TYR A 61 11.13 -0.81 -22.66
C TYR A 61 9.73 -1.12 -23.17
N HIS A 62 9.16 -2.23 -22.75
CA HIS A 62 7.79 -2.59 -23.10
C HIS A 62 6.86 -2.21 -21.95
N LEU A 63 5.98 -1.24 -22.20
CA LEU A 63 4.87 -0.92 -21.34
C LEU A 63 3.65 -1.73 -21.77
N ARG A 64 3.08 -2.54 -20.88
CA ARG A 64 1.97 -3.46 -21.21
C ARG A 64 0.83 -3.34 -20.21
N LEU A 65 -0.41 -3.41 -20.70
CA LEU A 65 -1.60 -3.56 -19.87
C LEU A 65 -1.87 -5.04 -19.59
N THR A 66 -1.83 -5.41 -18.30
CA THR A 66 -2.12 -6.77 -17.83
C THR A 66 -3.62 -7.03 -17.76
N ARG A 67 -4.00 -8.30 -17.58
CA ARG A 67 -5.40 -8.71 -17.37
C ARG A 67 -6.04 -8.14 -16.09
N ASN A 68 -5.21 -7.76 -15.10
CA ASN A 68 -5.67 -7.18 -13.83
C ASN A 68 -5.67 -5.64 -13.88
N ASP A 69 -5.73 -5.06 -15.08
CA ASP A 69 -5.72 -3.62 -15.34
C ASP A 69 -4.50 -2.87 -14.81
N LYS A 70 -3.40 -3.58 -14.54
CA LYS A 70 -2.12 -2.99 -14.14
C LYS A 70 -1.25 -2.75 -15.36
N LEU A 71 -0.53 -1.63 -15.35
CA LEU A 71 0.56 -1.38 -16.28
C LEU A 71 1.86 -2.00 -15.74
N ILE A 72 2.56 -2.76 -16.59
CA ILE A 72 3.89 -3.29 -16.30
C ILE A 72 4.89 -2.68 -17.29
N LEU A 73 6.05 -2.27 -16.80
CA LEU A 73 7.17 -1.83 -17.62
C LEU A 73 8.28 -2.87 -17.50
N THR A 74 8.66 -3.47 -18.62
CA THR A 74 9.82 -4.37 -18.71
C THR A 74 10.88 -3.76 -19.60
N LYS A 75 12.15 -4.10 -19.34
CA LYS A 75 13.27 -3.77 -20.23
C LYS A 75 13.47 -4.90 -21.23
#